data_AF-A0A969NQ28-F1
#
_entry.id   AF-A0A969NQ28-F1
#
_cell.length_a   1.000
_cell.length_b   1.000
_cell.length_c   1.000
_cell.angle_alpha   90.00
_cell.angle_beta   90.00
_cell.angle_gamma   90.00
#
_symmetry.space_group_name_H-M   'P 1'
#
loop_
_entity.id
_entity.type
_entity.pdbx_description
1 polymer ?
#
loop_
_entity_poly.entity_id
_entity_poly.type
_entity_poly.pdbx_seq_one_letter_code
_entity_poly.pdbx_strand_id
1 'polypeptide(L)' 'ECRKKGIGKLLLNELIERAKAIQEIEILLLDVITNNLPAKQLYLSFGFQMFGIEKMAYKLNHQYFDLESMSLLIKSKNAQ' A
#
# COMPACT_ATOMS: atom_id res chain seq x y z
N GLU A 1 8.94 18.44 -7.02
CA GLU A 1 10.26 18.45 -6.33
C GLU A 1 10.21 18.07 -4.83
N CYS A 2 9.22 17.29 -4.37
CA CYS A 2 9.05 16.97 -2.94
C CYS A 2 9.37 15.50 -2.57
N ARG A 3 9.94 14.72 -3.50
CA ARG A 3 10.32 13.32 -3.24
C ARG A 3 11.50 13.23 -2.28
N LYS A 4 11.64 12.10 -1.57
CA LYS A 4 12.72 11.81 -0.61
C LYS A 4 12.83 12.78 0.58
N LYS A 5 11.84 13.65 0.79
CA LYS A 5 11.74 14.55 1.97
C LYS A 5 10.92 13.95 3.11
N GLY A 6 10.64 12.64 3.08
CA GLY A 6 9.82 11.97 4.10
C GLY A 6 8.31 12.26 4.03
N ILE A 7 7.84 13.15 3.15
CA ILE A 7 6.42 13.55 3.07
C ILE A 7 5.49 12.36 2.86
N GLY A 8 5.81 11.44 1.94
CA GLY A 8 5.00 10.24 1.72
C GLY A 8 4.93 9.33 2.95
N LYS A 9 6.02 9.26 3.74
CA LYS A 9 6.04 8.52 5.01
C LYS A 9 5.13 9.18 6.05
N LEU A 10 5.17 10.51 6.16
CA LEU A 10 4.31 11.26 7.07
C LEU A 10 2.82 11.09 6.74
N LEU A 11 2.47 11.20 5.45
CA LEU A 11 1.08 11.02 4.99
C LEU A 11 0.57 9.61 5.26
N LEU A 12 1.37 8.59 4.94
CA LEU A 12 0.97 7.20 5.15
C LEU A 12 0.85 6.87 6.65
N ASN A 13 1.75 7.38 7.48
CA ASN A 13 1.66 7.22 8.93
C ASN A 13 0.36 7.83 9.48
N GLU A 14 0.07 9.08 9.14
CA GLU A 14 -1.16 9.75 9.58
C GLU A 14 -2.42 9.01 9.10
N LEU A 15 -2.42 8.50 7.87
CA LEU A 15 -3.53 7.69 7.34
C LEU A 15 -3.73 6.42 8.16
N ILE A 16 -2.66 5.69 8.47
CA ILE A 16 -2.73 4.44 9.25
C ILE A 16 -3.25 4.73 10.66
N GLU A 17 -2.77 5.79 11.31
CA GLU A 17 -3.24 6.17 12.66
C GLU A 17 -4.72 6.55 12.65
N ARG A 18 -5.19 7.29 11.63
CA ARG A 18 -6.63 7.57 11.46
C ARG A 18 -7.45 6.30 11.24
N ALA A 19 -6.96 5.39 10.40
CA ALA A 19 -7.66 4.14 10.10
C ALA A 19 -7.79 3.26 11.36
N LYS A 20 -6.76 3.20 12.20
CA LYS A 20 -6.80 2.46 13.48
C LYS A 20 -7.88 3.00 14.43
N ALA A 21 -8.14 4.31 14.38
CA ALA A 21 -9.16 4.95 15.22
C ALA A 21 -10.61 4.65 14.77
N ILE A 22 -10.83 4.22 13.52
CA ILE A 22 -12.16 3.87 13.01
C ILE A 22 -12.43 2.40 13.34
N GLN A 23 -13.40 2.11 14.20
CA GLN A 23 -13.63 0.79 14.80
C GLN A 23 -13.78 -0.34 13.76
N GLU A 24 -14.43 -0.06 12.64
CA GLU A 24 -14.83 -1.01 11.60
C GLU A 24 -13.70 -1.32 10.60
N ILE A 25 -12.63 -0.54 10.56
CA ILE A 25 -11.51 -0.78 9.65
C ILE A 25 -10.51 -1.76 10.30
N GLU A 26 -10.28 -2.87 9.61
CA GLU A 26 -9.34 -3.92 10.02
C GLU A 26 -8.13 -4.04 9.09
N ILE A 27 -8.35 -3.84 7.79
CA ILE A 27 -7.35 -4.09 6.74
C ILE A 27 -7.29 -2.88 5.81
N LEU A 28 -6.08 -2.43 5.51
CA LEU A 28 -5.81 -1.47 4.45
C LEU A 28 -5.31 -2.21 3.21
N LEU A 29 -5.83 -1.84 2.04
CA LEU A 29 -5.45 -2.40 0.75
C LEU A 29 -4.86 -1.30 -0.14
N LEU A 30 -3.88 -1.67 -0.96
CA LEU A 30 -3.36 -0.81 -2.02
C LEU A 30 -2.88 -1.66 -3.20
N ASP A 31 -2.82 -1.03 -4.36
CA ASP A 31 -2.15 -1.55 -5.54
C ASP A 31 -0.99 -0.64 -5.94
N VAL A 32 0.10 -1.25 -6.38
CA VAL A 32 1.30 -0.54 -6.83
C VAL A 32 1.85 -1.19 -8.08
N ILE A 33 2.29 -0.39 -9.05
CA ILE A 33 2.97 -0.92 -10.23
C ILE A 33 4.18 -1.73 -9.78
N THR A 34 4.33 -2.95 -10.31
CA THR A 34 5.39 -3.88 -9.91
C THR A 34 6.80 -3.30 -10.00
N ASN A 35 7.05 -2.39 -10.95
CA ASN A 35 8.34 -1.72 -11.16
C ASN A 35 8.53 -0.41 -10.35
N ASN A 36 7.54 0.04 -9.58
CA ASN A 36 7.64 1.22 -8.72
C ASN A 36 8.32 0.87 -7.39
N LEU A 37 9.60 0.50 -7.47
CA LEU A 37 10.40 0.06 -6.33
C LEU A 37 10.40 1.03 -5.14
N PRO A 38 10.50 2.37 -5.33
CA PRO A 38 10.47 3.30 -4.19
C PRO A 38 9.15 3.28 -3.42
N ALA A 39 8.01 3.17 -4.11
CA ALA A 39 6.71 3.07 -3.44
C ALA A 39 6.58 1.73 -2.70
N LYS A 40 6.96 0.62 -3.35
CA LYS A 40 6.97 -0.70 -2.74
C LYS A 40 7.80 -0.73 -1.44
N GLN A 41 9.01 -0.19 -1.47
CA GLN A 41 9.86 -0.12 -0.28
C GLN A 41 9.23 0.72 0.84
N LEU A 42 8.57 1.82 0.49
CA LEU A 42 7.82 2.61 1.47
C LEU A 42 6.72 1.77 2.11
N TYR A 43 5.85 1.12 1.34
CA TYR A 43 4.75 0.31 1.88
C TYR A 43 5.26 -0.86 2.72
N LEU A 44 6.27 -1.60 2.25
CA LEU A 44 6.90 -2.68 3.00
C LEU A 44 7.46 -2.19 4.34
N SER A 45 8.01 -0.97 4.41
CA SER A 45 8.52 -0.40 5.66
C SER A 45 7.44 -0.12 6.72
N PHE A 46 6.16 -0.06 6.33
CA PHE A 46 5.00 0.05 7.23
C PHE A 46 4.36 -1.31 7.55
N GLY A 47 4.93 -2.41 7.06
CA GLY A 47 4.42 -3.76 7.32
C GLY A 47 3.35 -4.23 6.34
N PHE A 48 3.14 -3.53 5.22
CA PHE A 48 2.31 -4.08 4.14
C PHE A 48 2.93 -5.37 3.60
N GLN A 49 2.07 -6.32 3.23
CA GLN A 49 2.46 -7.62 2.65
C GLN A 49 1.78 -7.81 1.31
N MET A 50 2.52 -8.31 0.33
CA MET A 50 1.98 -8.66 -0.98
C MET A 50 1.10 -9.90 -0.89
N PHE A 51 -0.08 -9.86 -1.51
CA PHE A 51 -0.99 -11.02 -1.61
C PHE A 51 -1.40 -11.37 -3.05
N GLY A 52 -1.09 -10.51 -4.03
CA GLY A 52 -1.49 -10.76 -5.42
C GLY A 52 -0.69 -9.95 -6.43
N ILE A 53 -0.70 -10.45 -7.67
CA ILE A 53 -0.22 -9.72 -8.85
C ILE A 53 -1.32 -9.78 -9.90
N GLU A 54 -1.77 -8.60 -10.34
CA GLU A 54 -2.65 -8.46 -11.49
C GLU A 54 -1.79 -8.21 -12.74
N LYS A 55 -1.80 -9.18 -13.66
CA LYS A 55 -1.04 -9.10 -14.91
C LYS A 55 -1.74 -8.22 -15.92
N MET A 56 -0.97 -7.36 -16.59
CA MET A 56 -1.49 -6.48 -17.64
C MET A 56 -2.69 -5.61 -17.18
N ALA A 57 -2.70 -5.21 -15.90
CA ALA A 57 -3.80 -4.52 -15.23
C ALA A 57 -4.26 -3.26 -15.97
N TYR A 58 -3.33 -2.52 -16.59
CA TYR A 58 -3.69 -1.43 -17.50
C TYR A 58 -2.64 -1.20 -18.58
N LYS A 59 -3.06 -0.54 -19.66
CA LYS A 59 -2.22 -0.15 -20.80
C LYS A 59 -2.08 1.35 -20.88
N LEU A 60 -0.84 1.84 -20.96
CA LEU A 60 -0.52 3.25 -21.17
C LEU A 60 0.62 3.37 -22.19
N ASN A 61 0.49 4.24 -23.19
CA ASN A 61 1.49 4.45 -24.24
C ASN A 61 2.00 3.14 -24.88
N HIS A 62 1.09 2.24 -25.22
CA HIS A 62 1.38 0.92 -25.81
C HIS A 62 2.09 -0.09 -24.89
N GLN A 63 2.34 0.26 -23.62
CA GLN A 63 2.92 -0.63 -22.63
C GLN A 63 1.87 -1.11 -21.63
N TYR A 64 1.92 -2.40 -21.31
CA TYR A 64 1.13 -2.97 -20.22
C TYR A 64 1.90 -2.89 -18.90
N PHE A 65 1.17 -2.64 -17.81
CA PHE A 65 1.70 -2.56 -16.47
C PHE A 65 1.04 -3.61 -15.59
N ASP A 66 1.86 -4.35 -14.86
CA ASP A 66 1.40 -5.25 -13.81
C ASP A 66 1.23 -4.47 -12.51
N LEU A 67 0.17 -4.77 -11.75
CA LEU A 67 -0.04 -4.27 -10.40
C LEU A 67 0.27 -5.35 -9.36
N GLU A 68 0.83 -4.94 -8.24
CA GLU A 68 1.04 -5.74 -7.05
C GLU A 68 0.07 -5.26 -5.97
N SER A 69 -0.78 -6.17 -5.49
CA SER A 69 -1.75 -5.90 -4.44
C SER A 69 -1.14 -6.20 -3.08
N MET A 70 -1.22 -5.24 -2.17
CA MET A 70 -0.67 -5.35 -0.82
C MET A 70 -1.73 -5.07 0.23
N SER A 71 -1.60 -5.72 1.39
CA SER A 71 -2.47 -5.51 2.54
C SER A 71 -1.67 -5.20 3.80
N LEU A 72 -2.26 -4.38 4.68
CA LEU A 72 -1.78 -4.16 6.04
C LEU A 72 -2.94 -4.42 7.00
N LEU A 73 -2.80 -5.45 7.84
CA LEU A 73 -3.70 -5.69 8.95
C LEU A 73 -3.37 -4.69 10.07
N ILE A 74 -4.32 -3.81 10.40
CA ILE A 74 -4.13 -2.75 11.41
C ILE A 74 -4.79 -3.06 12.75
N LYS A 75 -5.60 -4.12 12.82
CA LYS A 75 -6.21 -4.65 14.06
C LYS A 75 -6.11 -6.17 14.08
N SER A 76 -5.79 -6.73 15.25
CA SER A 76 -5.81 -8.18 15.44
C SER A 76 -7.26 -8.67 15.38
N LYS A 77 -7.49 -9.81 14.71
CA LYS A 77 -8.75 -10.54 14.92
C LYS A 77 -8.77 -10.98 16.38
N ASN A 78 -9.61 -10.34 17.19
CA ASN A 78 -9.96 -10.91 18.48
C ASN A 78 -10.64 -12.26 18.16
N ALA A 79 -9.98 -13.36 18.51
CA ALA A 79 -10.64 -14.64 18.63
C ALA A 79 -11.75 -14.46 19.68
N GLN A 80 -13.00 -14.48 19.22
CA GLN A 80 -14.15 -14.70 20.08
C GLN A 80 -14.15 -16.17 20.52
#